data_AF-A0A962VYE3-F1
#
_entry.id   AF-A0A962VYE3-F1
#
_cell.length_a   1.000
_cell.length_b   1.000
_cell.length_c   1.000
_cell.angle_alpha   90.00
_cell.angle_beta   90.00
_cell.angle_gamma   90.00
#
_symmetry.space_group_name_H-M   'P 1'
#
loop_
_entity.id
_entity.type
_entity.pdbx_description
1 polymer ?
#
loop_
_entity_poly.entity_id
_entity_poly.type
_entity_poly.pdbx_seq_one_letter_code
_entity_poly.pdbx_strand_id
1 'polypeptide(L)'
;VVKKLGLAAPPPRGVLMTGATRVGHAIAKALHERDIPVILADPVWQNLRPTRMAGIPVYHGNVLSEHADTYLDLTGIGKLLAMSLWMERNTLAGLYFRPLFGAEHIYTLRLDEERDSINRNRVIPSYRTARLFGEQVTFARLQDRLDQGHTIRATPLTANFDFAAFRDKWGDQAIPLFALDPKGKLRVFSTRETLQPSAGWTVLSLLPPAEPNRGKDKNQGQGKAS
;
A
#
# COMPACT_ATOMS: atom_id res chain seq x y z
N VAL A 1 13.93 32.72 19.38
CA VAL A 1 12.64 33.35 18.99
C VAL A 1 12.62 33.48 17.47
N VAL A 2 11.75 32.73 16.78
CA VAL A 2 11.48 32.92 15.35
C VAL A 2 9.97 32.85 15.14
N LYS A 3 9.38 34.02 14.85
CA LYS A 3 8.04 34.18 14.28
C LYS A 3 8.05 33.48 12.92
N LYS A 4 7.20 32.48 12.68
CA LYS A 4 6.94 31.96 11.33
C LYS A 4 5.43 31.90 11.08
N LEU A 5 5.03 32.80 10.20
CA LEU A 5 3.82 32.92 9.38
C LEU A 5 2.83 31.74 9.51
N GLY A 6 1.58 32.08 9.82
CA GLY A 6 0.44 31.17 9.93
C GLY A 6 -0.03 30.57 8.60
N LEU A 7 0.85 29.88 7.90
CA LEU A 7 0.51 28.83 6.96
C LEU A 7 0.70 27.51 7.70
N ALA A 8 -0.36 27.01 8.34
CA ALA A 8 -0.33 25.66 8.86
C ALA A 8 -0.03 24.71 7.69
N ALA A 9 1.03 23.92 7.81
CA ALA A 9 1.31 22.87 6.83
C ALA A 9 0.05 21.99 6.70
N PRO A 10 -0.38 21.63 5.48
CA PRO A 10 -1.54 20.78 5.31
C PRO A 10 -1.33 19.47 6.09
N PRO A 11 -2.41 18.87 6.65
CA PRO A 11 -2.29 17.62 7.39
C PRO A 11 -1.52 16.57 6.58
N PRO A 12 -0.60 15.83 7.21
CA PRO A 12 0.23 14.87 6.50
C PRO A 12 -0.64 13.77 5.90
N ARG A 13 -0.46 13.54 4.59
CA ARG A 13 -1.24 12.58 3.80
C ARG A 13 -0.41 11.46 3.19
N GLY A 14 0.91 11.57 3.26
CA GLY A 14 1.85 10.61 2.69
C GLY A 14 2.17 9.42 3.59
N VAL A 15 2.95 8.50 3.03
CA VAL A 15 3.36 7.25 3.64
C VAL A 15 4.89 7.05 3.59
N LEU A 16 5.48 6.68 4.73
CA LEU A 16 6.77 6.03 4.78
C LEU A 16 6.53 4.54 4.63
N MET A 17 7.21 3.90 3.69
CA MET A 17 7.15 2.46 3.47
C MET A 17 8.52 1.86 3.73
N THR A 18 8.61 0.73 4.46
CA THR A 18 9.85 -0.03 4.59
C THR A 18 9.75 -1.36 3.85
N GLY A 19 10.84 -1.80 3.24
CA GLY A 19 10.90 -3.07 2.51
C GLY A 19 10.60 -2.91 1.02
N ALA A 20 11.65 -2.66 0.23
CA ALA A 20 11.56 -2.46 -1.22
C ALA A 20 11.50 -3.79 -1.99
N THR A 21 10.55 -4.64 -1.60
CA THR A 21 10.21 -5.88 -2.32
C THR A 21 9.39 -5.56 -3.58
N ARG A 22 9.10 -6.57 -4.41
CA ARG A 22 8.17 -6.43 -5.55
C ARG A 22 6.79 -5.91 -5.09
N VAL A 23 6.31 -6.38 -3.93
CA VAL A 23 5.08 -5.91 -3.29
C VAL A 23 5.19 -4.43 -2.88
N GLY A 24 6.27 -4.07 -2.19
CA GLY A 24 6.53 -2.69 -1.78
C GLY A 24 6.61 -1.72 -2.95
N HIS A 25 7.32 -2.10 -4.02
CA HIS A 25 7.40 -1.34 -5.26
C HIS A 25 6.03 -1.15 -5.93
N ALA A 26 5.25 -2.22 -6.09
CA ALA A 26 3.94 -2.15 -6.73
C ALA A 26 2.99 -1.20 -5.98
N ILE A 27 2.99 -1.28 -4.65
CA ILE A 27 2.17 -0.40 -3.79
C ILE A 27 2.67 1.05 -3.86
N ALA A 28 3.99 1.27 -3.73
CA ALA A 28 4.57 2.60 -3.80
C ALA A 28 4.23 3.27 -5.15
N LYS A 29 4.33 2.53 -6.26
CA LYS A 29 3.95 2.99 -7.59
C LYS A 29 2.47 3.36 -7.67
N ALA A 30 1.59 2.48 -7.20
CA ALA A 30 0.15 2.74 -7.23
C ALA A 30 -0.23 3.98 -6.42
N LEU A 31 0.37 4.20 -5.25
CA LEU A 31 0.15 5.39 -4.43
C LEU A 31 0.72 6.65 -5.09
N HIS A 32 1.94 6.56 -5.64
CA HIS A 32 2.61 7.68 -6.31
C HIS A 32 1.84 8.17 -7.55
N GLU A 33 1.31 7.26 -8.37
CA GLU A 33 0.45 7.56 -9.54
C GLU A 33 -0.84 8.32 -9.18
N ARG A 34 -1.18 8.40 -7.89
CA ARG A 34 -2.40 9.08 -7.38
C ARG A 34 -2.04 10.26 -6.48
N ASP A 35 -0.84 10.80 -6.67
CA ASP A 35 -0.33 11.99 -5.99
C ASP A 35 -0.30 11.87 -4.46
N ILE A 36 -0.18 10.65 -3.95
CA ILE A 36 0.10 10.39 -2.54
C ILE A 36 1.62 10.49 -2.34
N PRO A 37 2.11 11.34 -1.42
CA PRO A 37 3.54 11.37 -1.11
C PRO A 37 3.98 10.02 -0.54
N VAL A 38 5.02 9.44 -1.13
CA VAL A 38 5.54 8.12 -0.77
C VAL A 38 7.05 8.23 -0.63
N ILE A 39 7.60 7.64 0.43
CA ILE A 39 9.02 7.35 0.55
C ILE A 39 9.17 5.85 0.76
N LEU A 40 9.84 5.16 -0.16
CA LEU A 40 10.18 3.75 0.00
C LEU A 40 11.61 3.60 0.52
N ALA A 41 11.75 3.05 1.71
CA ALA A 41 13.02 2.85 2.39
C ALA A 41 13.47 1.40 2.37
N ASP A 42 14.75 1.17 2.05
CA ASP A 42 15.39 -0.15 2.16
C ASP A 42 16.91 0.02 2.35
N PRO A 43 17.57 -0.81 3.18
CA PRO A 43 19.02 -0.77 3.33
C PRO A 43 19.78 -1.37 2.14
N VAL A 44 19.11 -2.12 1.24
CA VAL A 44 19.74 -2.74 0.09
C VAL A 44 19.44 -1.92 -1.17
N TRP A 45 20.46 -1.24 -1.68
CA TRP A 45 20.34 -0.38 -2.87
C TRP A 45 19.68 -1.06 -4.08
N GLN A 46 20.02 -2.32 -4.34
CA GLN A 46 19.51 -3.08 -5.48
C GLN A 46 17.98 -3.21 -5.45
N ASN A 47 17.39 -3.32 -4.24
CA ASN A 47 15.95 -3.42 -4.05
C ASN A 47 15.23 -2.12 -4.42
N LEU A 48 15.88 -0.97 -4.24
CA LEU A 48 15.30 0.36 -4.52
C LEU A 48 15.37 0.76 -5.99
N ARG A 49 16.22 0.10 -6.78
CA ARG A 49 16.48 0.48 -8.17
C ARG A 49 15.20 0.62 -9.02
N PRO A 50 14.25 -0.34 -9.02
CA PRO A 50 13.03 -0.22 -9.82
C PRO A 50 12.17 0.97 -9.39
N THR A 51 12.05 1.20 -8.07
CA THR A 51 11.28 2.31 -7.49
C THR A 51 11.87 3.66 -7.86
N ARG A 52 13.19 3.81 -7.71
CA ARG A 52 13.90 5.04 -8.09
C ARG A 52 13.78 5.35 -9.57
N MET A 53 13.90 4.31 -10.43
CA MET A 53 13.75 4.48 -11.88
C MET A 53 12.34 4.88 -12.29
N ALA A 54 11.33 4.54 -11.49
CA ALA A 54 9.95 4.99 -11.67
C ALA A 54 9.69 6.41 -11.14
N GLY A 55 10.73 7.15 -10.70
CA GLY A 55 10.60 8.51 -10.18
C GLY A 55 10.04 8.60 -8.76
N ILE A 56 9.81 7.46 -8.09
CA ILE A 56 9.25 7.41 -6.75
C ILE A 56 10.36 7.73 -5.73
N PRO A 57 10.13 8.63 -4.76
CA PRO A 57 11.13 8.93 -3.73
C PRO A 57 11.55 7.69 -2.95
N VAL A 58 12.86 7.53 -2.78
CA VAL A 58 13.46 6.41 -2.05
C VAL A 58 14.39 6.91 -0.97
N TYR A 59 14.52 6.14 0.11
CA TYR A 59 15.56 6.33 1.10
C TYR A 59 16.43 5.07 1.19
N HIS A 60 17.71 5.21 0.85
CA HIS A 60 18.66 4.11 0.96
C HIS A 60 19.28 4.09 2.34
N GLY A 61 18.85 3.14 3.17
CA GLY A 61 19.38 2.97 4.52
C GLY A 61 18.38 2.38 5.49
N ASN A 62 18.82 2.22 6.73
CA ASN A 62 17.94 1.87 7.84
C ASN A 62 17.23 3.13 8.36
N VAL A 63 15.90 3.13 8.37
CA VAL A 63 15.08 4.25 8.88
C VAL A 63 15.23 4.48 10.38
N LEU A 64 15.92 3.59 11.09
CA LEU A 64 16.22 3.65 12.52
C LEU A 64 17.68 4.03 12.82
N SER A 65 18.39 4.56 11.83
CA SER A 65 19.78 4.98 12.01
C SER A 65 19.86 6.47 12.35
N GLU A 66 20.94 6.88 13.01
CA GLU A 66 21.25 8.31 13.24
C GLU A 66 21.31 9.10 11.93
N HIS A 67 21.77 8.45 10.85
CA HIS A 67 21.73 9.03 9.52
C HIS A 67 20.28 9.32 9.08
N ALA A 68 19.34 8.41 9.33
CA ALA A 68 17.93 8.65 9.02
C ALA A 68 17.36 9.82 9.83
N ASP A 69 17.69 9.91 11.13
CA ASP A 69 17.21 11.00 11.98
C ASP A 69 17.63 12.39 11.48
N THR A 70 18.76 12.46 10.75
CA THR A 70 19.27 13.70 10.17
C THR A 70 18.75 13.95 8.75
N TYR A 71 18.67 12.92 7.92
CA TYR A 71 18.51 13.07 6.46
C TYR A 71 17.19 12.54 5.89
N LEU A 72 16.39 11.79 6.66
CA LEU A 72 15.08 11.31 6.21
C LEU A 72 14.05 12.45 6.31
N ASP A 73 13.77 13.11 5.18
CA ASP A 73 12.72 14.13 5.13
C ASP A 73 11.32 13.50 5.20
N LEU A 74 10.64 13.70 6.33
CA LEU A 74 9.28 13.22 6.58
C LEU A 74 8.21 14.27 6.32
N THR A 75 8.54 15.38 5.64
CA THR A 75 7.58 16.45 5.34
C THR A 75 6.37 15.89 4.58
N GLY A 76 5.18 16.10 5.14
CA GLY A 76 3.91 15.61 4.58
C GLY A 76 3.65 14.11 4.74
N ILE A 77 4.57 13.36 5.36
CA ILE A 77 4.41 11.94 5.71
C ILE A 77 3.73 11.82 7.07
N GLY A 78 2.72 10.96 7.17
CA GLY A 78 1.96 10.81 8.41
C GLY A 78 1.52 9.38 8.71
N LYS A 79 2.07 8.39 7.99
CA LYS A 79 1.77 6.97 8.17
C LYS A 79 3.03 6.15 7.90
N LEU A 80 3.17 5.05 8.62
CA LEU A 80 4.16 4.01 8.36
C LEU A 80 3.48 2.75 7.84
N LEU A 81 3.92 2.25 6.69
CA LEU A 81 3.65 0.91 6.21
C LEU A 81 4.94 0.09 6.35
N ALA A 82 5.06 -0.67 7.44
CA ALA A 82 6.21 -1.50 7.70
C ALA A 82 6.07 -2.86 7.00
N MET A 83 6.73 -3.01 5.85
CA MET A 83 6.51 -4.13 4.90
C MET A 83 7.79 -4.89 4.57
N SER A 84 8.84 -4.75 5.38
CA SER A 84 10.08 -5.49 5.19
C SER A 84 9.87 -6.98 5.46
N LEU A 85 10.76 -7.82 4.93
CA LEU A 85 10.77 -9.26 5.17
C LEU A 85 11.24 -9.64 6.59
N TRP A 86 11.55 -8.66 7.43
CA TRP A 86 12.10 -8.84 8.77
C TRP A 86 11.11 -8.30 9.79
N MET A 87 10.44 -9.20 10.51
CA MET A 87 9.37 -8.83 11.43
C MET A 87 9.88 -7.95 12.58
N GLU A 88 11.07 -8.22 13.07
CA GLU A 88 11.73 -7.47 14.14
C GLU A 88 11.97 -6.03 13.70
N ARG A 89 12.40 -5.82 12.45
CA ARG A 89 12.56 -4.48 11.87
C ARG A 89 11.22 -3.78 11.72
N ASN A 90 10.18 -4.49 11.26
CA ASN A 90 8.85 -3.91 11.13
C ASN A 90 8.29 -3.48 12.50
N THR A 91 8.51 -4.30 13.52
CA THR A 91 8.07 -4.04 14.90
C THR A 91 8.81 -2.84 15.48
N LEU A 92 10.14 -2.84 15.37
CA LEU A 92 10.96 -1.74 15.89
C LEU A 92 10.68 -0.42 15.18
N ALA A 93 10.49 -0.44 13.85
CA ALA A 93 10.06 0.73 13.09
C ALA A 93 8.68 1.22 13.55
N GLY A 94 7.74 0.30 13.78
CA GLY A 94 6.43 0.64 14.32
C GLY A 94 6.51 1.33 15.68
N LEU A 95 7.35 0.84 16.59
CA LEU A 95 7.57 1.46 17.91
C LEU A 95 8.23 2.84 17.79
N TYR A 96 9.23 2.96 16.93
CA TYR A 96 10.00 4.20 16.74
C TYR A 96 9.14 5.34 16.17
N PHE A 97 8.34 5.06 15.12
CA PHE A 97 7.54 6.08 14.46
C PHE A 97 6.17 6.34 15.13
N ARG A 98 5.77 5.52 16.10
CA ARG A 98 4.49 5.66 16.80
C ARG A 98 4.31 7.02 17.50
N PRO A 99 5.28 7.59 18.23
CA PRO A 99 5.13 8.92 18.83
C PRO A 99 4.96 10.03 17.79
N LEU A 100 5.52 9.85 16.59
CA LEU A 100 5.48 10.85 15.52
C LEU A 100 4.17 10.79 14.73
N PHE A 101 3.73 9.59 14.32
CA PHE A 101 2.56 9.43 13.46
C PHE A 101 1.27 9.10 14.22
N GLY A 102 1.35 8.65 15.47
CA GLY A 102 0.21 8.10 16.20
C GLY A 102 0.00 6.61 15.91
N ALA A 103 -0.53 5.89 16.90
CA ALA A 103 -0.68 4.43 16.84
C ALA A 103 -1.64 3.96 15.72
N GLU A 104 -2.57 4.82 15.31
CA GLU A 104 -3.54 4.64 14.22
C GLU A 104 -2.96 4.77 12.82
N HIS A 105 -1.71 5.20 12.72
CA HIS A 105 -1.04 5.43 11.46
C HIS A 105 0.16 4.50 11.27
N ILE A 106 0.31 3.51 12.15
CA ILE A 106 1.32 2.45 12.05
C ILE A 106 0.68 1.15 11.61
N TYR A 107 1.12 0.65 10.45
CA TYR A 107 0.65 -0.60 9.89
C TYR A 107 1.81 -1.54 9.60
N THR A 108 1.63 -2.83 9.83
CA THR A 108 2.63 -3.87 9.55
C THR A 108 2.08 -4.89 8.56
N LEU A 109 2.89 -5.32 7.60
CA LEU A 109 2.54 -6.44 6.74
C LEU A 109 2.86 -7.76 7.44
N ARG A 110 1.89 -8.67 7.49
CA ARG A 110 2.09 -10.05 7.95
C ARG A 110 2.95 -10.80 6.94
N LEU A 111 4.01 -11.48 7.35
CA LEU A 111 4.89 -12.21 6.42
C LEU A 111 4.26 -13.50 5.92
N ASP A 112 3.92 -14.38 6.87
CA ASP A 112 3.22 -15.64 6.68
C ASP A 112 2.28 -15.90 7.87
N GLU A 113 1.52 -16.98 7.82
CA GLU A 113 0.48 -17.20 8.82
C GLU A 113 1.00 -17.68 10.18
N GLU A 114 1.93 -18.62 10.16
CA GLU A 114 2.43 -19.34 11.34
C GLU A 114 3.44 -18.54 12.14
N ARG A 115 4.41 -17.88 11.48
CA ARG A 115 5.45 -17.11 12.17
C ARG A 115 4.87 -15.85 12.82
N ASP A 116 3.83 -15.27 12.23
CA ASP A 116 3.21 -14.05 12.74
C ASP A 116 2.29 -14.28 13.94
N SER A 117 1.61 -15.42 14.04
CA SER A 117 0.77 -15.74 15.20
C SER A 117 1.61 -15.97 16.47
N ILE A 118 2.72 -16.71 16.33
CA ILE A 118 3.67 -16.97 17.43
C ILE A 118 4.27 -15.66 17.95
N ASN A 119 4.75 -14.80 17.05
CA ASN A 119 5.41 -13.56 17.45
C ASN A 119 4.45 -12.48 17.94
N ARG A 120 3.23 -12.37 17.38
CA ARG A 120 2.22 -11.40 17.86
C ARG A 120 1.80 -11.68 19.29
N ASN A 121 1.76 -12.95 19.71
CA ASN A 121 1.45 -13.33 21.09
C ASN A 121 2.56 -12.96 22.07
N ARG A 122 3.79 -12.70 21.60
CA ARG A 122 4.93 -12.22 22.40
C ARG A 122 4.93 -10.71 22.57
N VAL A 123 4.09 -9.98 21.84
CA VAL A 123 3.95 -8.51 21.94
C VAL A 123 2.73 -8.16 22.79
N ILE A 124 2.94 -7.28 23.78
CA ILE A 124 1.88 -6.75 24.64
C ILE A 124 0.79 -6.11 23.76
N PRO A 125 -0.52 -6.36 24.04
CA PRO A 125 -1.62 -5.88 23.20
C PRO A 125 -1.57 -4.38 22.85
N SER A 126 -1.15 -3.52 23.78
CA SER A 126 -1.03 -2.07 23.58
C SER A 126 0.01 -1.66 22.53
N TYR A 127 1.00 -2.52 22.27
CA TYR A 127 2.06 -2.30 21.28
C TYR A 127 1.79 -3.01 19.94
N ARG A 128 0.68 -3.74 19.81
CA ARG A 128 0.29 -4.37 18.55
C ARG A 128 -0.08 -3.29 17.53
N THR A 129 0.53 -3.37 16.35
CA THR A 129 0.21 -2.54 15.19
C THR A 129 -0.93 -3.15 14.39
N ALA A 130 -1.64 -2.31 13.62
CA ALA A 130 -2.68 -2.80 12.72
C ALA A 130 -2.04 -3.60 11.58
N ARG A 131 -2.58 -4.78 11.25
CA ARG A 131 -2.11 -5.53 10.07
C ARG A 131 -2.65 -4.89 8.81
N LEU A 132 -1.80 -4.78 7.80
CA LEU A 132 -2.17 -4.29 6.47
C LEU A 132 -3.16 -5.24 5.79
N PHE A 133 -4.19 -4.66 5.17
CA PHE A 133 -5.10 -5.26 4.18
C PHE A 133 -6.03 -6.37 4.69
N GLY A 134 -5.94 -6.74 5.96
CA GLY A 134 -6.85 -7.67 6.63
C GLY A 134 -6.12 -8.82 7.29
N GLU A 135 -6.85 -9.64 8.06
CA GLU A 135 -6.25 -10.72 8.85
C GLU A 135 -5.61 -11.81 7.96
N GLN A 136 -6.20 -12.08 6.80
CA GLN A 136 -5.80 -13.14 5.87
C GLN A 136 -4.85 -12.68 4.75
N VAL A 137 -4.35 -11.43 4.82
CA VAL A 137 -3.41 -10.91 3.83
C VAL A 137 -2.00 -11.01 4.38
N THR A 138 -1.16 -11.72 3.64
CA THR A 138 0.25 -11.93 3.94
C THR A 138 1.13 -11.42 2.80
N PHE A 139 2.41 -11.21 3.08
CA PHE A 139 3.41 -10.90 2.06
C PHE A 139 3.44 -11.98 0.98
N ALA A 140 3.49 -13.26 1.38
CA ALA A 140 3.48 -14.39 0.46
C ALA A 140 2.26 -14.33 -0.49
N ARG A 141 1.06 -14.13 0.06
CA ARG A 141 -0.17 -14.02 -0.73
C ARG A 141 -0.14 -12.87 -1.73
N LEU A 142 0.37 -11.69 -1.32
CA LEU A 142 0.50 -10.54 -2.23
C LEU A 142 1.51 -10.81 -3.34
N GLN A 143 2.63 -11.44 -2.99
CA GLN A 143 3.68 -11.80 -3.95
C GLN A 143 3.14 -12.82 -4.97
N ASP A 144 2.51 -13.90 -4.52
CA ASP A 144 1.93 -14.93 -5.40
C ASP A 144 0.92 -14.34 -6.39
N ARG A 145 0.08 -13.39 -5.94
CA ARG A 145 -0.87 -12.70 -6.82
C ARG A 145 -0.16 -11.85 -7.87
N LEU A 146 0.88 -11.11 -7.49
CA LEU A 146 1.69 -10.35 -8.45
C LEU A 146 2.43 -11.27 -9.44
N ASP A 147 2.88 -12.44 -9.00
CA ASP A 147 3.52 -13.47 -9.84
C ASP A 147 2.52 -14.06 -10.84
N GLN A 148 1.25 -14.21 -10.45
CA GLN A 148 0.13 -14.59 -11.33
C GLN A 148 -0.37 -13.45 -12.24
N GLY A 149 0.35 -12.32 -12.30
CA GLY A 149 0.00 -11.20 -13.19
C GLY A 149 -1.11 -10.29 -12.66
N HIS A 150 -1.48 -10.40 -11.39
CA HIS A 150 -2.39 -9.42 -10.79
C HIS A 150 -1.73 -8.03 -10.76
N THR A 151 -2.54 -6.98 -10.88
CA THR A 151 -2.07 -5.59 -10.87
C THR A 151 -2.89 -4.74 -9.92
N ILE A 152 -2.28 -3.71 -9.34
CA ILE A 152 -2.99 -2.77 -8.47
C ILE A 152 -3.75 -1.78 -9.36
N ARG A 153 -5.07 -1.75 -9.23
CA ARG A 153 -5.96 -0.93 -10.05
C ARG A 153 -6.81 -0.02 -9.17
N ALA A 154 -7.07 1.18 -9.66
CA ALA A 154 -8.05 2.09 -9.08
C ALA A 154 -9.45 1.78 -9.64
N THR A 155 -10.42 1.64 -8.76
CA THR A 155 -11.83 1.50 -9.11
C THR A 155 -12.62 2.62 -8.45
N PRO A 156 -13.08 3.62 -9.20
CA PRO A 156 -14.00 4.64 -8.69
C PRO A 156 -15.33 3.99 -8.32
N LEU A 157 -15.87 4.35 -7.15
CA LEU A 157 -17.18 3.93 -6.70
C LEU A 157 -18.21 4.99 -7.07
N THR A 158 -19.37 4.54 -7.53
CA THR A 158 -20.50 5.39 -7.93
C THR A 158 -21.76 4.94 -7.21
N ALA A 159 -22.86 5.70 -7.35
CA ALA A 159 -24.15 5.26 -6.81
C ALA A 159 -24.63 3.93 -7.42
N ASN A 160 -24.27 3.64 -8.67
CA ASN A 160 -24.66 2.42 -9.39
C ASN A 160 -23.64 1.28 -9.25
N PHE A 161 -22.44 1.59 -8.74
CA PHE A 161 -21.37 0.63 -8.52
C PHE A 161 -20.69 0.97 -7.20
N ASP A 162 -21.32 0.57 -6.11
CA ASP A 162 -20.85 0.81 -4.75
C ASP A 162 -19.84 -0.26 -4.30
N PHE A 163 -19.44 -0.20 -3.03
CA PHE A 163 -18.47 -1.16 -2.50
C PHE A 163 -19.05 -2.57 -2.35
N ALA A 164 -20.37 -2.73 -2.21
CA ALA A 164 -21.00 -4.04 -2.19
C ALA A 164 -20.94 -4.67 -3.58
N ALA A 165 -21.33 -3.95 -4.62
CA ALA A 165 -21.22 -4.38 -6.01
C ALA A 165 -19.76 -4.68 -6.41
N PHE A 166 -18.79 -3.91 -5.90
CA PHE A 166 -17.37 -4.22 -6.07
C PHE A 166 -16.99 -5.58 -5.47
N ARG A 167 -17.43 -5.86 -4.24
CA ARG A 167 -17.18 -7.15 -3.56
C ARG A 167 -17.90 -8.29 -4.26
N ASP A 168 -19.13 -8.10 -4.73
CA ASP A 168 -19.90 -9.14 -5.43
C ASP A 168 -19.25 -9.50 -6.77
N LYS A 169 -18.73 -8.50 -7.49
CA LYS A 169 -18.06 -8.70 -8.78
C LYS A 169 -16.74 -9.45 -8.66
N TRP A 170 -15.90 -9.07 -7.70
CA TRP A 170 -14.53 -9.60 -7.63
C TRP A 170 -14.31 -10.65 -6.56
N GLY A 171 -15.14 -10.67 -5.51
CA GLY A 171 -15.02 -11.58 -4.38
C GLY A 171 -13.57 -11.68 -3.85
N ASP A 172 -13.13 -12.92 -3.65
CA ASP A 172 -11.79 -13.25 -3.17
C ASP A 172 -10.66 -13.05 -4.20
N GLN A 173 -11.01 -12.74 -5.46
CA GLN A 173 -10.01 -12.42 -6.49
C GLN A 173 -9.44 -11.01 -6.30
N ALA A 174 -10.18 -10.11 -5.63
CA ALA A 174 -9.69 -8.81 -5.25
C ALA A 174 -9.07 -8.83 -3.86
N ILE A 175 -7.94 -8.13 -3.71
CA ILE A 175 -7.42 -7.76 -2.39
C ILE A 175 -7.49 -6.23 -2.29
N PRO A 176 -8.49 -5.67 -1.56
CA PRO A 176 -8.55 -4.24 -1.29
C PRO A 176 -7.35 -3.79 -0.45
N LEU A 177 -6.61 -2.78 -0.93
CA LEU A 177 -5.40 -2.29 -0.29
C LEU A 177 -5.64 -0.92 0.36
N PHE A 178 -6.19 0.01 -0.43
CA PHE A 178 -6.44 1.38 0.02
C PHE A 178 -7.77 1.91 -0.52
N ALA A 179 -8.27 2.96 0.09
CA ALA A 179 -9.28 3.81 -0.51
C ALA A 179 -8.88 5.28 -0.41
N LEU A 180 -9.22 6.05 -1.43
CA LEU A 180 -9.13 7.49 -1.45
C LEU A 180 -10.53 8.05 -1.28
N ASP A 181 -10.72 8.89 -0.26
CA ASP A 181 -11.97 9.63 -0.11
C ASP A 181 -12.09 10.75 -1.19
N PRO A 182 -13.24 11.43 -1.31
CA PRO A 182 -13.42 12.50 -2.30
C PRO A 182 -12.46 13.70 -2.13
N LYS A 183 -11.79 13.81 -0.97
CA LYS A 183 -10.77 14.83 -0.68
C LYS A 183 -9.34 14.33 -0.97
N GLY A 184 -9.19 13.13 -1.53
CA GLY A 184 -7.90 12.49 -1.80
C GLY A 184 -7.18 11.98 -0.56
N LYS A 185 -7.87 11.85 0.59
CA LYS A 185 -7.27 11.31 1.82
C LYS A 185 -7.12 9.80 1.71
N LEU A 186 -5.89 9.32 1.91
CA LEU A 186 -5.58 7.90 1.96
C LEU A 186 -6.15 7.22 3.21
N ARG A 187 -6.96 6.19 3.00
CA ARG A 187 -7.47 5.25 4.00
C ARG A 187 -6.91 3.86 3.69
N VAL A 188 -6.44 3.17 4.71
CA VAL A 188 -5.78 1.86 4.58
C VAL A 188 -6.77 0.78 5.01
N PHE A 189 -7.04 -0.22 4.17
CA PHE A 189 -7.74 -1.42 4.63
C PHE A 189 -6.83 -2.13 5.62
N SER A 190 -7.32 -2.42 6.83
CA SER A 190 -6.50 -2.97 7.90
C SER A 190 -7.35 -3.73 8.92
N THR A 191 -6.71 -4.42 9.85
CA THR A 191 -7.41 -5.13 10.94
C THR A 191 -7.89 -4.22 12.06
N ARG A 192 -7.61 -2.91 12.00
CA ARG A 192 -8.04 -1.96 13.02
C ARG A 192 -9.46 -1.44 12.80
N GLU A 193 -9.81 -1.16 11.56
CA GLU A 193 -11.09 -0.55 11.20
C GLU A 193 -11.64 -1.26 9.96
N THR A 194 -12.92 -1.63 10.04
CA THR A 194 -13.66 -2.09 8.87
C THR A 194 -14.01 -0.89 8.00
N LEU A 195 -13.20 -0.65 6.98
CA LEU A 195 -13.42 0.44 6.04
C LEU A 195 -14.59 0.12 5.11
N GLN A 196 -15.56 1.03 5.01
CA GLN A 196 -16.69 0.96 4.07
C GLN A 196 -16.68 2.19 3.14
N PRO A 197 -15.91 2.16 2.04
CA PRO A 197 -15.90 3.23 1.06
C PRO A 197 -17.29 3.48 0.48
N SER A 198 -17.63 4.75 0.27
CA SER A 198 -18.93 5.18 -0.27
C SER A 198 -18.80 5.66 -1.72
N ALA A 199 -19.92 6.00 -2.35
CA ALA A 199 -19.91 6.65 -3.65
C ALA A 199 -19.00 7.90 -3.66
N GLY A 200 -18.27 8.11 -4.77
CA GLY A 200 -17.28 9.18 -4.92
C GLY A 200 -15.88 8.82 -4.39
N TRP A 201 -15.72 7.69 -3.72
CA TRP A 201 -14.41 7.18 -3.30
C TRP A 201 -13.74 6.41 -4.43
N THR A 202 -12.42 6.23 -4.35
CA THR A 202 -11.67 5.35 -5.25
C THR A 202 -11.00 4.25 -4.45
N VAL A 203 -11.26 2.99 -4.78
CA VAL A 203 -10.64 1.82 -4.14
C VAL A 203 -9.44 1.38 -4.96
N LEU A 204 -8.29 1.22 -4.31
CA LEU A 204 -7.10 0.59 -4.89
C LEU A 204 -7.08 -0.87 -4.43
N SER A 205 -7.14 -1.78 -5.40
CA SER A 205 -7.14 -3.23 -5.14
C SER A 205 -6.16 -3.94 -6.04
N LEU A 206 -5.56 -5.01 -5.52
CA LEU A 206 -4.86 -5.99 -6.35
C LEU A 206 -5.93 -6.86 -7.03
N LEU A 207 -5.97 -6.81 -8.36
CA LEU A 207 -6.98 -7.49 -9.19
C LEU A 207 -6.30 -8.42 -10.20
N PRO A 208 -6.96 -9.52 -10.62
CA PRO A 208 -6.44 -10.38 -11.67
C PRO A 208 -6.22 -9.62 -12.98
N PRO A 209 -5.36 -10.14 -13.88
CA PRO A 209 -5.21 -9.58 -15.20
C PRO A 209 -6.57 -9.49 -15.89
N ALA A 210 -6.80 -8.41 -16.63
CA ALA A 210 -8.01 -8.31 -17.45
C ALA A 210 -8.02 -9.49 -18.43
N GLU A 211 -9.16 -10.18 -18.57
CA GLU A 211 -9.24 -11.28 -19.53
C GLU A 211 -8.83 -10.77 -20.92
N PRO A 212 -7.94 -11.49 -21.64
CA PRO A 212 -7.63 -11.14 -23.00
C PRO A 212 -8.91 -11.24 -23.81
N ASN A 213 -9.27 -10.15 -24.48
CA ASN A 213 -10.50 -9.99 -25.26
C ASN A 213 -10.59 -11.09 -26.34
N ARG A 214 -11.18 -12.25 -26.03
CA ARG A 214 -11.48 -13.32 -26.99
C ARG A 214 -12.73 -12.94 -27.77
N GLY A 215 -12.59 -12.07 -28.77
CA GLY A 215 -13.64 -11.86 -29.76
C GLY A 215 -13.63 -10.50 -30.44
N LYS A 216 -12.93 -10.42 -31.57
CA LYS A 216 -13.37 -9.82 -32.84
C LYS A 216 -12.28 -10.05 -33.89
N ASP A 217 -12.08 -11.31 -34.28
CA ASP A 217 -11.28 -11.63 -35.48
C ASP A 217 -11.81 -12.90 -36.19
N LYS A 218 -13.12 -12.93 -36.38
CA LYS A 218 -13.79 -13.89 -37.28
C LYS A 218 -14.82 -13.15 -38.13
N ASN A 219 -14.38 -12.24 -39.01
CA ASN A 219 -15.14 -11.95 -40.24
C ASN A 219 -14.34 -11.16 -41.29
N GLN A 220 -13.25 -11.72 -41.83
CA GLN A 220 -12.78 -11.37 -43.17
C GLN A 220 -12.24 -12.63 -43.83
N GLY A 221 -13.00 -13.18 -44.79
CA GLY A 221 -12.56 -14.36 -45.53
C GLY A 221 -13.65 -15.20 -46.19
N GLN A 222 -14.81 -14.64 -46.54
CA GLN A 222 -15.65 -15.23 -47.60
C GLN A 222 -16.20 -14.10 -48.46
N GLY A 223 -15.61 -13.94 -49.65
CA GLY A 223 -16.06 -13.01 -50.65
C GLY A 223 -15.10 -12.95 -51.83
N LYS A 224 -15.52 -13.59 -52.94
CA LYS A 224 -14.94 -13.59 -54.30
C LYS A 224 -13.81 -14.62 -54.50
N ALA A 225 -13.81 -15.45 -55.54
CA ALA A 225 -14.23 -15.16 -56.90
C ALA A 225 -14.96 -16.34 -57.59
N SER A 226 -15.90 -15.93 -58.44
CA SER A 226 -16.33 -16.63 -59.65
C SER A 226 -15.22 -16.67 -60.69
#